data_AF-A0A2V5QL00-F1
#
_entry.id   AF-A0A2V5QL00-F1
#
_cell.length_a   1.000
_cell.length_b   1.000
_cell.length_c   1.000
_cell.angle_alpha   90.00
_cell.angle_beta   90.00
_cell.angle_gamma   90.00
#
_symmetry.space_group_name_H-M   'P 1'
#
loop_
_entity.id
_entity.type
_entity.pdbx_description
1 polymer ?
#
loop_
_entity_poly.entity_id
_entity_poly.type
_entity_poly.pdbx_seq_one_letter_code
_entity_poly.pdbx_strand_id
1 'polypeptide(L)' 'MLEQIRRFLRAVPFVPFQIHTSAGEVFSVEHPENCAIVAHTVVVALPDGENAIMLTPLHISGVAGAQPAGY' A
#
# COMPACT_ATOMS: atom_id res chain seq x y z
N MET A 1 8.23 -3.45 8.04
CA MET A 1 7.11 -2.86 7.27
C MET A 1 7.52 -2.38 5.88
N LEU A 2 8.40 -1.37 5.75
CA LEU A 2 8.85 -0.88 4.42
C LEU A 2 9.37 -1.98 3.50
N GLU A 3 10.15 -2.92 4.02
CA GLU A 3 10.64 -4.05 3.23
C GLU A 3 9.52 -4.98 2.74
N GLN A 4 8.44 -5.16 3.51
CA GLN A 4 7.29 -5.94 3.07
C GLN A 4 6.59 -5.24 1.91
N ILE A 5 6.34 -3.93 2.02
CA ILE A 5 5.74 -3.14 0.93
C ILE A 5 6.62 -3.18 -0.31
N ARG A 6 7.95 -3.07 -0.16
CA ARG A 6 8.90 -3.23 -1.28
C ARG A 6 8.81 -4.60 -1.94
N ARG A 7 8.55 -5.67 -1.19
CA ARG A 7 8.36 -7.01 -1.77
C ARG A 7 7.10 -7.08 -2.62
N PHE A 8 5.99 -6.50 -2.15
CA PHE A 8 4.74 -6.43 -2.94
C PHE A 8 4.91 -5.57 -4.20
N LEU A 9 5.54 -4.39 -4.09
CA LEU A 9 5.79 -3.51 -5.24
C LEU A 9 6.71 -4.12 -6.31
N ARG A 10 7.64 -5.00 -5.89
CA ARG A 10 8.59 -5.67 -6.79
C ARG A 10 8.09 -7.05 -7.26
N ALA A 11 6.92 -7.49 -6.82
CA ALA A 11 6.37 -8.78 -7.25
C ALA A 11 6.06 -8.74 -8.74
N VAL A 12 6.43 -9.80 -9.46
CA VAL A 12 6.15 -9.99 -10.88
C VAL A 12 5.52 -11.38 -11.07
N PRO A 13 4.22 -11.46 -11.45
CA PRO A 13 3.31 -10.35 -11.71
C PRO A 13 2.98 -9.55 -10.44
N PHE A 14 2.64 -8.27 -10.62
CA PHE A 14 2.19 -7.42 -9.51
C PHE A 14 0.88 -7.98 -8.95
N VAL A 15 0.75 -7.97 -7.62
CA VAL A 15 -0.46 -8.38 -6.91
C VAL A 15 -0.95 -7.19 -6.09
N PRO A 16 -2.20 -6.72 -6.31
CA PRO A 16 -2.80 -5.68 -5.51
C PRO A 16 -2.73 -6.00 -4.01
N PHE A 17 -2.53 -4.99 -3.19
CA PHE A 17 -2.39 -5.14 -1.74
C PHE A 17 -2.98 -3.95 -0.99
N GLN A 18 -3.28 -4.16 0.28
CA GLN A 18 -3.84 -3.17 1.17
C GLN A 18 -2.86 -2.86 2.30
N ILE A 19 -2.76 -1.57 2.64
CA ILE A 19 -2.00 -1.06 3.77
C ILE A 19 -2.98 -0.70 4.87
N HIS A 20 -2.84 -1.34 6.02
CA HIS A 20 -3.63 -1.06 7.21
C HIS A 20 -2.85 -0.14 8.13
N THR A 21 -3.50 0.92 8.63
CA THR A 21 -2.91 1.80 9.64
C THR A 21 -3.36 1.42 11.04
N SER A 22 -2.59 1.83 12.04
CA SER A 22 -2.95 1.69 13.46
C SER A 22 -4.17 2.53 13.84
N ALA A 23 -4.54 3.52 13.01
CA ALA A 23 -5.76 4.32 13.18
C ALA A 23 -7.03 3.61 12.64
N GLY A 24 -6.87 2.45 12.00
CA GLY A 24 -7.97 1.68 11.40
C GLY A 24 -8.28 2.05 9.95
N GLU A 25 -7.46 2.90 9.32
CA GLU A 25 -7.60 3.23 7.90
C GLU A 25 -7.02 2.12 7.03
N VAL A 26 -7.59 1.96 5.84
CA VAL A 26 -7.17 0.95 4.86
C VAL A 26 -6.97 1.63 3.52
N PHE A 27 -5.76 1.52 2.97
CA PHE A 27 -5.39 2.07 1.68
C PHE A 27 -5.10 0.95 0.69
N SER A 28 -5.91 0.85 -0.37
CA SER A 28 -5.73 -0.15 -1.43
C SER A 28 -4.74 0.35 -2.49
N VAL A 29 -3.80 -0.51 -2.87
CA VAL A 29 -2.84 -0.29 -3.94
C VAL A 29 -3.16 -1.25 -5.08
N GLU A 30 -3.96 -0.77 -6.04
CA GLU A 30 -4.43 -1.55 -7.19
C GLU A 30 -3.38 -1.67 -8.33
N HIS A 31 -2.42 -0.75 -8.37
CA HIS A 31 -1.37 -0.71 -9.39
C HIS A 31 -0.02 -0.36 -8.73
N PRO A 32 1.13 -0.85 -9.22
CA PRO A 32 2.44 -0.52 -8.64
C PRO A 32 2.75 0.99 -8.68
N GLU A 33 2.15 1.73 -9.60
CA GLU A 33 2.31 3.20 -9.69
C GLU A 33 1.52 3.96 -8.61
N ASN A 34 0.52 3.32 -7.99
CA ASN A 34 -0.28 3.93 -6.94
C ASN A 34 0.44 3.94 -5.59
N CYS A 35 1.64 3.37 -5.49
CA CYS A 35 2.40 3.35 -4.24
C CYS A 35 3.90 3.49 -4.49
N ALA A 36 4.52 4.42 -3.78
CA ALA A 36 5.96 4.67 -3.84
C ALA A 36 6.55 4.72 -2.43
N ILE A 37 7.82 4.36 -2.31
CA ILE A 37 8.57 4.52 -1.07
C ILE A 37 9.66 5.55 -1.31
N VAL A 38 9.55 6.70 -0.65
CA VAL A 38 10.50 7.80 -0.75
C VAL A 38 11.24 7.90 0.58
N ALA A 39 12.52 7.56 0.58
CA ALA A 39 13.36 7.41 1.77
C ALA A 39 12.71 6.46 2.82
N HIS A 40 12.06 7.02 3.83
CA HIS A 40 11.40 6.30 4.93
C HIS A 40 9.88 6.52 4.95
N THR A 41 9.28 7.07 3.90
CA THR A 41 7.85 7.37 3.81
C THR A 41 7.21 6.56 2.69
N VAL A 42 6.01 6.06 2.94
CA VAL A 42 5.16 5.41 1.94
C VAL A 42 4.20 6.46 1.40
N VAL A 43 4.17 6.64 0.09
CA VAL A 43 3.21 7.50 -0.59
C VAL A 43 2.20 6.59 -1.27
N VAL A 44 0.91 6.79 -1.00
CA VAL A 44 -0.17 6.00 -1.60
C VAL A 44 -1.15 6.94 -2.27
N ALA A 45 -1.42 6.71 -3.55
CA ALA A 45 -2.48 7.41 -4.28
C ALA A 45 -3.85 6.98 -3.73
N LEU A 46 -4.73 7.95 -3.52
CA LEU A 46 -6.10 7.71 -3.10
C LEU A 46 -6.98 7.31 -4.30
N PRO A 47 -8.14 6.67 -4.08
CA PRO A 47 -8.98 6.14 -5.17
C PRO A 47 -9.52 7.19 -6.14
N ASP A 48 -9.55 8.45 -5.75
CA ASP A 48 -9.93 9.58 -6.61
C ASP A 48 -8.87 9.91 -7.67
N GLY A 49 -7.64 9.41 -7.52
CA GLY A 49 -6.57 9.54 -8.50
C GLY A 49 -5.91 10.92 -8.54
N GLU A 50 -6.41 11.90 -7.80
CA GLU A 50 -5.87 13.26 -7.75
C GLU A 50 -5.08 13.52 -6.46
N ASN A 51 -5.42 12.79 -5.39
CA ASN A 51 -4.81 12.94 -4.08
C ASN A 51 -3.91 11.76 -3.74
N ALA A 52 -2.90 12.02 -2.90
CA ALA A 52 -2.04 11.00 -2.33
C ALA A 52 -1.79 11.29 -0.85
N ILE A 53 -1.65 10.22 -0.07
CA ILE A 53 -1.34 10.29 1.36
C ILE A 53 0.09 9.81 1.61
N MET A 54 0.74 10.47 2.57
CA MET A 54 2.06 10.08 3.08
C MET A 54 1.90 9.36 4.41
N LEU A 55 2.28 8.08 4.44
CA LEU A 55 2.25 7.23 5.62
C LEU A 55 3.67 7.00 6.13
N THR A 56 3.88 7.28 7.41
CA THR A 56 5.11 6.86 8.07
C THR A 56 5.00 5.37 8.49
N PRO A 57 6.08 4.58 8.42
CA PRO A 57 6.06 3.15 8.74
C PRO A 57 5.60 2.83 10.16
N LEU A 58 5.75 3.78 11.09
CA LEU A 58 5.32 3.64 12.49
C LEU A 58 3.80 3.58 12.65
N HIS A 59 3.06 4.11 11.67
CA HIS A 59 1.60 4.16 11.68
C HIS A 59 0.99 2.99 10.90
N ILE A 60 1.80 2.14 10.26
CA ILE A 60 1.33 1.01 9.48
C ILE A 60 1.28 -0.22 10.39
N SER A 61 0.07 -0.74 10.61
CA SER A 61 -0.19 -1.92 11.44
C SER A 61 -0.03 -3.23 10.65
N GLY A 62 -0.22 -3.20 9.33
CA GLY A 62 -0.08 -4.38 8.49
C GLY A 62 -0.17 -4.11 6.99
N VAL A 63 0.26 -5.10 6.21
CA VAL A 63 0.09 -5.13 4.74
C VAL A 63 -0.43 -6.51 4.38
N ALA A 64 -1.54 -6.56 3.65
CA ALA A 64 -2.17 -7.80 3.21
C ALA A 64 -2.36 -7.77 1.69
N GLY A 65 -2.20 -8.90 1.02
CA GLY A 65 -2.63 -9.01 -0.38
C GLY A 65 -4.13 -8.71 -0.46
N ALA A 66 -4.55 -7.98 -1.49
CA ALA A 66 -5.96 -7.81 -1.77
C ALA A 66 -6.47 -9.20 -2.17
N GLN A 67 -7.12 -9.89 -1.22
CA GLN A 67 -7.75 -11.15 -1.53
C GLN A 67 -8.83 -10.83 -2.57
N PRO A 68 -8.85 -11.47 -3.75
CA PRO A 68 -9.97 -11.31 -4.65
C PRO A 68 -11.21 -11.69 -3.85
N ALA A 69 -12.17 -10.77 -3.76
CA ALA A 69 -13.46 -11.06 -3.18
C ALA A 69 -13.95 -12.35 -3.85
N GLY A 70 -14.05 -13.42 -3.06
CA GLY A 70 -14.33 -14.75 -3.54
C GLY A 70 -15.61 -14.76 -4.39
N TYR A 71 -15.54 -15.52 -5.48
CA TYR A 71 -16.66 -15.92 -6.33
C TYR A 71 -17.78 -16.60 -5.53
#